data_AF-A0A370K7J4-F1
#
_entry.id   AF-A0A370K7J4-F1
#
_cell.length_a   1.000
_cell.length_b   1.000
_cell.length_c   1.000
_cell.angle_alpha   90.00
_cell.angle_beta   90.00
_cell.angle_gamma   90.00
#
_symmetry.space_group_name_H-M   'P 1'
#
loop_
_entity.id
_entity.type
_entity.pdbx_description
1 polymer ?
#
loop_
_entity_poly.entity_id
_entity_poly.type
_entity_poly.pdbx_seq_one_letter_code
_entity_poly.pdbx_strand_id
1 'polypeptide(L)'
;MEDPRQTPTAASGRRVAGPQGTQLFSAEELSRLASEVGPASDGRASVHEPVLEGANAGLEGRRFSLRAGRQTIGRRGDNDIVVNDPSVSSAHAWIINQQGHYVVMNTLSTNGTFVNDTRIHEATIKHGDRIRFGQAEFVFLTRESSGRGRLGVIAVVAALVLAGVAALAWWFLS
;
A
#
# COMPACT_ATOMS: atom_id res chain seq x y z
N MET A 1 64.69 -1.54 59.29
CA MET A 1 64.38 -0.12 59.06
C MET A 1 63.93 0.05 57.62
N GLU A 2 62.68 0.28 57.23
CA GLU A 2 61.35 0.17 57.81
C GLU A 2 60.41 0.44 56.61
N ASP A 3 59.32 -0.32 56.45
CA ASP A 3 58.14 0.05 55.63
C ASP A 3 57.18 0.85 56.53
N PRO A 4 56.49 1.90 56.03
CA PRO A 4 55.05 1.73 55.76
C PRO A 4 54.46 2.61 54.64
N ARG A 5 53.72 1.97 53.73
CA ARG A 5 52.31 2.24 53.32
C ARG A 5 51.79 3.70 53.32
N GLN A 6 51.25 4.14 52.17
CA GLN A 6 49.83 4.53 51.99
C GLN A 6 49.47 4.96 50.55
N THR A 7 48.45 4.31 49.96
CA THR A 7 47.50 4.83 48.94
C THR A 7 46.19 5.16 49.68
N PRO A 8 45.30 6.09 49.24
CA PRO A 8 44.29 5.82 48.16
C PRO A 8 43.84 7.10 47.37
N THR A 9 43.32 7.12 46.13
CA THR A 9 41.91 6.85 45.73
C THR A 9 41.61 7.38 44.31
N ALA A 10 40.87 6.58 43.51
CA ALA A 10 39.86 6.80 42.44
C ALA A 10 39.99 7.91 41.36
N ALA A 11 39.48 7.78 40.12
CA ALA A 11 38.32 7.05 39.60
C ALA A 11 38.53 6.67 38.11
N SER A 12 38.39 5.41 37.68
CA SER A 12 37.14 4.64 37.40
C SER A 12 36.49 4.97 36.05
N GLY A 13 36.91 4.24 35.01
CA GLY A 13 36.16 4.01 33.77
C GLY A 13 35.90 2.51 33.62
N ARG A 14 34.94 1.99 34.40
CA ARG A 14 34.64 0.56 34.48
C ARG A 14 33.74 0.13 33.32
N ARG A 15 34.28 -0.67 32.39
CA ARG A 15 33.47 -1.49 31.49
C ARG A 15 32.77 -2.57 32.33
N VAL A 16 31.44 -2.60 32.29
CA VAL A 16 30.64 -3.67 32.88
C VAL A 16 29.96 -4.41 31.74
N ALA A 17 30.42 -5.64 31.51
CA ALA A 17 29.71 -6.65 30.74
C ALA A 17 28.65 -7.29 31.65
N GLY A 18 27.38 -7.25 31.22
CA GLY A 18 26.30 -8.01 31.85
C GLY A 18 26.17 -9.41 31.23
N PRO A 19 25.69 -10.41 31.98
CA PRO A 19 25.28 -11.69 31.41
C PRO A 19 23.89 -11.53 30.79
N GLN A 20 23.67 -12.16 29.63
CA GLN A 20 22.44 -12.13 28.81
C GLN A 20 22.35 -11.01 27.75
N GLY A 21 22.80 -11.35 26.53
CA GLY A 21 22.06 -11.13 25.28
C GLY A 21 21.72 -9.71 24.79
N THR A 22 22.02 -8.65 25.54
CA THR A 22 21.67 -7.28 25.15
C THR A 22 22.96 -6.48 24.94
N GLN A 23 23.40 -6.35 23.68
CA GLN A 23 24.50 -5.45 23.35
C GLN A 23 24.03 -4.01 23.58
N LEU A 24 24.71 -3.31 24.50
CA LEU A 24 24.48 -1.90 24.77
C LEU A 24 25.27 -1.09 23.74
N PHE A 25 24.62 -0.72 22.64
CA PHE A 25 25.21 0.17 21.64
C PHE A 25 25.41 1.56 22.26
N SER A 26 26.59 2.16 22.06
CA SER A 26 26.79 3.56 22.44
C SER A 26 25.85 4.47 21.64
N ALA A 27 25.46 5.61 22.21
CA ALA A 27 24.61 6.59 21.53
C ALA A 27 25.23 7.04 20.18
N GLU A 28 26.55 6.98 20.08
CA GLU A 28 27.33 7.35 18.91
C GLU A 28 27.30 6.26 17.83
N GLU A 29 27.37 4.98 18.20
CA GLU A 29 27.17 3.85 17.29
C GLU A 29 25.72 3.77 16.79
N LEU A 30 24.74 4.04 17.67
CA LEU A 30 23.34 4.21 17.26
C LEU A 30 23.17 5.37 16.29
N SER A 31 23.84 6.49 16.51
CA SER A 31 23.80 7.64 15.61
C SER A 31 24.46 7.33 14.26
N ARG A 32 25.56 6.57 14.24
CA ARG A 32 26.21 6.13 13.00
C ARG A 32 25.38 5.09 12.23
N LEU A 33 24.77 4.12 12.90
CA LEU A 33 23.82 3.19 12.29
C LEU A 33 22.57 3.91 11.77
N ALA A 34 22.06 4.89 12.52
CA ALA A 34 20.96 5.75 12.06
C ALA A 34 21.37 6.75 10.96
N SER A 35 22.67 6.93 10.72
CA SER A 35 23.19 7.75 9.61
C SER A 35 23.53 6.90 8.38
N GLU A 36 23.93 5.64 8.56
CA GLU A 36 24.07 4.64 7.49
C GLU A 36 22.71 4.15 6.98
N VAL A 37 21.73 4.05 7.88
CA VAL A 37 20.31 4.17 7.52
C VAL A 37 20.04 5.65 7.27
N GLY A 38 20.66 6.21 6.21
CA GLY A 38 20.22 7.47 5.64
C GLY A 38 18.70 7.43 5.48
N PRO A 39 17.99 8.57 5.65
CA PRO A 39 16.53 8.63 5.77
C PRO A 39 15.92 7.62 4.82
N ALA A 40 15.33 6.56 5.40
CA ALA A 40 14.90 5.34 4.72
C ALA A 40 14.45 5.73 3.33
N SER A 41 15.30 5.44 2.35
CA SER A 41 15.28 6.04 1.02
C SER A 41 13.89 6.56 0.67
N ASP A 42 13.69 7.88 0.74
CA ASP A 42 12.61 8.58 0.04
C ASP A 42 12.88 8.51 -1.48
N GLY A 43 13.23 7.30 -1.93
CA GLY A 43 13.41 6.88 -3.29
C GLY A 43 12.05 6.80 -3.92
N ARG A 44 11.42 7.98 -4.03
CA ARG A 44 10.41 8.36 -5.00
C ARG A 44 9.52 7.17 -5.30
N ALA A 45 8.65 6.83 -4.34
CA ALA A 45 7.32 6.35 -4.71
C ALA A 45 6.89 7.35 -5.75
N SER A 46 6.99 6.95 -7.02
CA SER A 46 6.84 7.90 -8.07
C SER A 46 5.39 8.33 -7.97
N VAL A 47 5.20 9.57 -7.50
CA VAL A 47 3.91 10.22 -7.28
C VAL A 47 3.35 10.56 -8.65
N HIS A 48 3.26 9.54 -9.49
CA HIS A 48 2.74 9.64 -10.84
C HIS A 48 1.28 9.91 -10.68
N GLU A 49 0.88 11.16 -10.93
CA GLU A 49 -0.49 11.66 -10.80
C GLU A 49 -1.47 10.62 -11.33
N PRO A 50 -2.01 9.77 -10.45
CA PRO A 50 -2.85 8.67 -10.87
C PRO A 50 -4.22 9.27 -11.09
N VAL A 51 -4.82 9.04 -12.25
CA VAL A 51 -6.09 9.65 -12.59
C VAL A 51 -7.09 8.61 -13.06
N LEU A 52 -8.35 8.81 -12.67
CA LEU A 52 -9.49 8.22 -13.36
C LEU A 52 -9.97 9.22 -14.40
N GLU A 53 -9.85 8.86 -15.67
CA GLU A 53 -10.31 9.66 -16.80
C GLU A 53 -11.63 9.10 -17.32
N GLY A 54 -12.66 9.93 -17.43
CA GLY A 54 -13.96 9.52 -17.94
C GLY A 54 -13.90 9.11 -19.42
N ALA A 55 -14.50 7.97 -19.74
CA ALA A 55 -14.36 7.29 -21.03
C ALA A 55 -15.65 7.25 -21.87
N ASN A 56 -16.79 7.64 -21.31
CA ASN A 56 -18.09 7.64 -21.98
C ASN A 56 -18.74 9.03 -22.03
N ALA A 57 -19.75 9.16 -22.89
CA ALA A 57 -20.48 10.41 -23.11
C ALA A 57 -21.05 10.97 -21.79
N GLY A 58 -20.75 12.23 -21.50
CA GLY A 58 -21.13 12.90 -20.25
C GLY A 58 -20.03 12.92 -19.18
N LEU A 59 -19.00 12.08 -19.31
CA LEU A 59 -17.80 12.08 -18.46
C LEU A 59 -16.51 12.39 -19.23
N GLU A 60 -16.59 12.58 -20.55
CA GLU A 60 -15.44 12.93 -21.40
C GLU A 60 -14.68 14.15 -20.85
N GLY A 61 -13.35 14.02 -20.79
CA GLY A 61 -12.46 15.07 -20.28
C GLY A 61 -12.51 15.28 -18.76
N ARG A 62 -13.39 14.59 -18.02
CA ARG A 62 -13.39 14.60 -16.55
C ARG A 62 -12.23 13.74 -16.06
N ARG A 63 -11.35 14.34 -15.27
CA ARG A 63 -10.24 13.65 -14.61
C ARG A 63 -10.36 13.79 -13.11
N PHE A 64 -10.18 12.68 -12.41
CA PHE A 64 -10.19 12.63 -10.95
C PHE A 64 -8.84 12.11 -10.47
N SER A 65 -8.09 12.96 -9.76
CA SER A 65 -6.79 12.57 -9.20
C SER A 65 -6.97 11.64 -8.00
N LEU A 66 -6.19 10.57 -7.96
CA LEU A 66 -6.17 9.64 -6.84
C LEU A 66 -5.08 10.03 -5.85
N ARG A 67 -5.46 10.25 -4.59
CA ARG A 67 -4.52 10.53 -3.49
C ARG A 67 -4.11 9.22 -2.82
N ALA A 68 -3.03 9.26 -2.04
CA ALA A 68 -2.66 8.15 -1.18
C ALA A 68 -3.78 7.85 -0.16
N GLY A 69 -3.91 6.57 0.19
CA GLY A 69 -4.95 6.09 1.11
C GLY A 69 -6.28 5.82 0.43
N ARG A 70 -7.37 5.85 1.22
CA ARG A 70 -8.73 5.54 0.76
C ARG A 70 -9.43 6.78 0.22
N GLN A 71 -10.07 6.64 -0.94
CA GLN A 71 -11.02 7.59 -1.51
C GLN A 71 -12.37 6.92 -1.80
N THR A 72 -13.46 7.59 -1.44
CA THR A 72 -14.82 7.13 -1.74
C THR A 72 -15.30 7.60 -3.12
N ILE A 73 -16.09 6.76 -3.78
CA ILE A 73 -16.64 7.00 -5.11
C ILE A 73 -18.15 6.81 -5.05
N GLY A 74 -18.90 7.79 -5.52
CA GLY A 74 -20.36 7.69 -5.54
C GLY A 74 -21.04 8.96 -6.03
N ARG A 75 -22.36 8.92 -6.09
CA ARG A 75 -23.18 10.06 -6.55
C ARG A 75 -23.38 11.14 -5.50
N ARG A 76 -23.26 10.80 -4.21
CA ARG A 76 -23.45 11.78 -3.11
C ARG A 76 -22.29 12.77 -3.11
N GLY A 77 -22.58 14.04 -2.84
CA GLY A 77 -21.59 15.13 -2.91
C GLY A 77 -20.51 15.11 -1.82
N ASP A 78 -20.58 14.19 -0.86
CA ASP A 78 -19.59 14.01 0.20
C ASP A 78 -18.60 12.86 -0.08
N ASN A 79 -18.69 12.23 -1.26
CA ASN A 79 -17.65 11.32 -1.72
C ASN A 79 -16.42 12.11 -2.18
N ASP A 80 -15.24 11.52 -2.04
CA ASP A 80 -14.01 12.11 -2.59
C ASP A 80 -14.07 12.25 -4.12
N ILE A 81 -14.70 11.29 -4.79
CA ILE A 81 -14.93 11.27 -6.24
C ILE A 81 -16.43 11.23 -6.47
N VAL A 82 -16.97 12.40 -6.83
CA VAL A 82 -18.40 12.57 -7.11
C VAL A 82 -18.68 12.29 -8.58
N VAL A 83 -19.46 11.24 -8.83
CA VAL A 83 -19.88 10.83 -10.17
C VAL A 83 -21.36 11.13 -10.35
N ASN A 84 -21.66 12.13 -11.16
CA ASN A 84 -23.02 12.61 -11.43
C ASN A 84 -23.73 11.74 -12.47
N ASP A 85 -23.93 10.46 -12.15
CA ASP A 85 -24.63 9.51 -13.01
C ASP A 85 -25.77 8.81 -12.25
N PRO A 86 -27.00 8.74 -12.79
CA PRO A 86 -28.13 8.09 -12.12
C PRO A 86 -27.92 6.62 -11.78
N SER A 87 -27.09 5.90 -12.57
CA SER A 87 -26.76 4.49 -12.35
C SER A 87 -25.72 4.28 -11.24
N VAL A 88 -25.09 5.33 -10.74
CA VAL A 88 -24.12 5.27 -9.64
C VAL A 88 -24.85 5.44 -8.30
N SER A 89 -24.70 4.46 -7.41
CA SER A 89 -25.20 4.55 -6.03
C SER A 89 -24.58 5.73 -5.27
N SER A 90 -25.28 6.22 -4.23
CA SER A 90 -24.83 7.34 -3.40
C SER A 90 -23.46 7.10 -2.78
N ALA A 91 -23.18 5.88 -2.30
CA ALA A 91 -21.87 5.37 -1.94
C ALA A 91 -21.66 4.07 -2.72
N HIS A 92 -20.90 4.12 -3.80
CA HIS A 92 -20.83 3.04 -4.79
C HIS A 92 -19.63 2.14 -4.57
N ALA A 93 -18.46 2.74 -4.42
CA ALA A 93 -17.20 2.04 -4.29
C ALA A 93 -16.21 2.89 -3.50
N TRP A 94 -15.05 2.32 -3.21
CA TRP A 94 -13.88 3.08 -2.82
C TRP A 94 -12.64 2.50 -3.49
N ILE A 95 -11.64 3.35 -3.62
CA ILE A 95 -10.32 2.99 -4.12
C ILE A 95 -9.30 3.24 -3.02
N ILE A 96 -8.37 2.31 -2.84
CA ILE A 96 -7.21 2.48 -1.95
C ILE A 96 -5.96 2.54 -2.82
N ASN A 97 -5.16 3.58 -2.60
CA ASN A 97 -3.78 3.67 -3.07
C ASN A 97 -2.83 3.38 -1.91
N GLN A 98 -2.16 2.22 -1.98
CA GLN A 98 -1.10 1.80 -1.07
C GLN A 98 0.23 1.75 -1.82
N GLN A 99 1.02 2.81 -1.72
CA GLN A 99 2.38 2.87 -2.30
C GLN A 99 2.41 2.54 -3.80
N GLY A 100 1.39 2.97 -4.57
CA GLY A 100 1.29 2.68 -6.00
C GLY A 100 0.57 1.37 -6.35
N HIS A 101 0.11 0.62 -5.34
CA HIS A 101 -0.85 -0.46 -5.52
C HIS A 101 -2.26 0.08 -5.37
N TYR A 102 -3.09 -0.11 -6.40
CA TYR A 102 -4.44 0.40 -6.46
C TYR A 102 -5.44 -0.75 -6.37
N VAL A 103 -6.33 -0.68 -5.39
CA VAL A 103 -7.39 -1.67 -5.18
C VAL A 103 -8.73 -0.96 -5.19
N VAL A 104 -9.66 -1.45 -6.00
CA VAL A 104 -11.05 -0.98 -6.06
C VAL A 104 -11.94 -1.98 -5.34
N MET A 105 -12.83 -1.48 -4.49
CA MET A 105 -13.80 -2.26 -3.75
C MET A 105 -15.22 -1.70 -3.97
N ASN A 106 -16.15 -2.58 -4.31
CA ASN A 106 -17.57 -2.27 -4.45
C ASN A 106 -18.29 -2.33 -3.09
N THR A 107 -19.01 -1.26 -2.70
CA THR A 107 -19.76 -1.20 -1.44
C THR A 107 -21.23 -1.51 -1.64
N LEU A 108 -21.53 -2.73 -2.08
CA LEU A 108 -22.91 -3.19 -2.32
C LEU A 108 -23.71 -2.25 -3.24
N SER A 109 -23.06 -1.69 -4.25
CA SER A 109 -23.75 -0.86 -5.23
C SER A 109 -24.84 -1.64 -5.97
N THR A 110 -25.89 -0.94 -6.38
CA THR A 110 -27.07 -1.52 -7.04
C THR A 110 -26.71 -2.13 -8.39
N ASN A 111 -25.93 -1.41 -9.20
CA ASN A 111 -25.58 -1.83 -10.56
C ASN A 111 -24.24 -2.57 -10.65
N GLY A 112 -23.46 -2.59 -9.56
CA GLY A 112 -22.16 -3.23 -9.49
C GLY A 112 -21.00 -2.39 -10.04
N THR A 113 -19.80 -2.82 -9.69
CA THR A 113 -18.53 -2.33 -10.21
C THR A 113 -17.92 -3.36 -11.13
N PHE A 114 -17.30 -2.92 -12.22
CA PHE A 114 -16.65 -3.77 -13.20
C PHE A 114 -15.24 -3.28 -13.49
N VAL A 115 -14.32 -4.22 -13.69
CA VAL A 115 -12.96 -3.96 -14.19
C VAL A 115 -12.75 -4.83 -15.43
N ASN A 116 -12.42 -4.21 -16.56
CA ASN A 116 -12.28 -4.88 -17.86
C ASN A 116 -13.47 -5.82 -18.14
N ASP A 117 -14.69 -5.27 -18.04
CA ASP A 117 -15.99 -5.94 -18.23
C ASP A 117 -16.33 -7.10 -17.26
N THR A 118 -15.43 -7.41 -16.32
CA THR A 118 -15.68 -8.41 -15.28
C THR A 118 -16.27 -7.74 -14.05
N ARG A 119 -17.40 -8.25 -13.54
CA ARG A 119 -18.02 -7.75 -12.30
C ARG A 119 -17.15 -8.14 -11.10
N ILE A 120 -16.82 -7.17 -10.24
CA ILE A 120 -15.94 -7.38 -9.10
C ILE A 120 -16.62 -7.01 -7.78
N HIS A 121 -16.16 -7.66 -6.71
CA HIS A 121 -16.33 -7.14 -5.36
C HIS A 121 -15.07 -6.35 -4.97
N GLU A 122 -13.90 -6.97 -5.17
CA GLU A 122 -12.58 -6.38 -4.98
C GLU A 122 -11.71 -6.72 -6.19
N ALA A 123 -10.90 -5.78 -6.66
CA ALA A 123 -9.88 -6.04 -7.67
C ALA A 123 -8.69 -5.08 -7.56
N THR A 124 -7.49 -5.60 -7.81
CA THR A 124 -6.32 -4.77 -8.07
C THR A 124 -6.38 -4.25 -9.50
N ILE A 125 -6.16 -2.95 -9.69
CA ILE A 125 -6.19 -2.29 -11.00
C ILE A 125 -4.78 -1.82 -11.41
N LYS A 126 -4.55 -1.73 -12.72
CA LYS A 126 -3.29 -1.35 -13.35
C LYS A 126 -3.50 -0.27 -14.40
N HIS A 127 -2.41 0.38 -14.79
CA HIS A 127 -2.42 1.34 -15.89
C HIS A 127 -3.19 0.80 -17.11
N GLY A 128 -4.10 1.61 -17.63
CA GLY A 128 -4.91 1.30 -18.81
C GLY A 128 -6.18 0.50 -18.53
N ASP A 129 -6.41 0.03 -17.31
CA ASP A 129 -7.62 -0.73 -16.98
C ASP A 129 -8.87 0.13 -17.12
N ARG A 130 -9.93 -0.47 -17.69
CA ARG A 130 -11.26 0.13 -17.76
C ARG A 130 -12.06 -0.24 -16.53
N ILE A 131 -12.61 0.77 -15.87
CA ILE A 131 -13.38 0.63 -14.65
C ILE A 131 -14.75 1.23 -14.89
N ARG A 132 -15.79 0.46 -14.59
CA ARG A 132 -17.17 0.91 -14.75
C ARG A 132 -17.91 0.83 -13.43
N PHE A 133 -18.49 1.96 -13.02
CA PHE A 133 -19.36 2.08 -11.85
C PHE A 133 -20.79 2.28 -12.37
N GLY A 134 -21.62 1.23 -12.33
CA GLY A 134 -22.91 1.25 -13.02
C GLY A 134 -22.72 1.42 -14.54
N GLN A 135 -23.11 2.56 -15.10
CA GLN A 135 -22.91 2.95 -16.50
C GLN A 135 -21.78 3.98 -16.69
N ALA A 136 -21.24 4.54 -15.62
CA ALA A 136 -20.13 5.49 -15.68
C ALA A 136 -18.82 4.75 -15.96
N GLU A 137 -18.18 5.03 -17.10
CA GLU A 137 -16.95 4.35 -17.51
C GLU A 137 -15.73 5.26 -17.35
N PHE A 138 -14.64 4.69 -16.83
CA PHE A 138 -13.38 5.36 -16.58
C PHE A 138 -12.22 4.52 -17.08
N VAL A 139 -11.13 5.17 -17.48
CA VAL A 139 -9.82 4.53 -17.67
C VAL A 139 -8.91 4.95 -16.53
N PHE A 140 -8.26 3.96 -15.91
CA PHE A 140 -7.24 4.23 -14.90
C PHE A 140 -5.90 4.51 -15.57
N LEU A 141 -5.36 5.71 -15.37
CA LEU A 141 -4.09 6.13 -15.95
C LEU A 141 -3.11 6.47 -14.83
N THR A 142 -1.93 5.88 -14.92
CA THR A 142 -0.73 6.29 -14.17
C THR A 142 0.35 6.64 -15.17
N ARG A 143 1.09 7.74 -14.99
CA ARG A 143 2.26 7.96 -15.83
C ARG A 143 3.33 6.95 -15.43
N GLU A 144 3.77 6.08 -16.32
CA GLU A 144 4.85 5.16 -15.98
C GLU A 144 6.17 5.94 -15.87
N SER A 145 6.81 5.96 -14.70
CA SER A 145 8.27 6.02 -14.69
C SER A 145 8.72 4.63 -15.04
N SER A 146 9.54 4.54 -16.07
CA SER A 146 10.36 3.37 -16.36
C SER A 146 11.26 3.08 -15.15
N GLY A 147 10.69 2.39 -14.16
CA GLY A 147 11.30 1.98 -12.91
C GLY A 147 10.83 0.58 -12.61
N ARG A 148 11.65 -0.40 -12.97
CA ARG A 148 11.45 -1.85 -12.83
C ARG A 148 11.12 -2.22 -11.39
N GLY A 149 9.84 -2.18 -11.02
CA GLY A 149 9.33 -2.58 -9.72
C GLY A 149 9.09 -4.09 -9.68
N ARG A 150 9.82 -4.78 -8.79
CA ARG A 150 9.67 -6.20 -8.43
C ARG A 150 8.18 -6.53 -8.25
N LEU A 151 7.68 -7.48 -9.05
CA LEU A 151 6.35 -8.05 -8.92
C LEU A 151 6.10 -8.45 -7.46
N GLY A 152 5.12 -7.78 -6.86
CA GLY A 152 4.80 -7.88 -5.44
C GLY A 152 4.61 -9.33 -5.01
N VAL A 153 5.32 -9.70 -3.95
CA VAL A 153 5.23 -10.98 -3.23
C VAL A 153 3.78 -11.35 -2.88
N ILE A 154 2.88 -10.36 -2.80
CA ILE A 154 1.45 -10.54 -2.47
C ILE A 154 0.65 -11.22 -3.61
N ALA A 155 0.95 -10.93 -4.89
CA ALA A 155 0.25 -11.56 -6.01
C ALA A 155 0.54 -13.07 -6.13
N VAL A 156 1.73 -13.52 -5.69
CA VAL A 156 2.10 -14.94 -5.66
C VAL A 156 1.36 -15.68 -4.55
N VAL A 157 1.13 -15.04 -3.40
CA VAL A 157 0.46 -15.69 -2.25
C VAL A 157 -1.05 -15.88 -2.52
N ALA A 158 -1.72 -14.92 -3.17
CA ALA A 158 -3.14 -15.05 -3.51
C ALA A 158 -3.42 -16.18 -4.52
N ALA A 159 -2.51 -16.42 -5.47
CA ALA A 159 -2.65 -17.50 -6.44
C ALA A 159 -2.51 -18.90 -5.81
N LEU A 160 -1.72 -19.04 -4.73
CA LEU A 160 -1.50 -20.34 -4.07
C LEU A 160 -2.63 -20.75 -3.12
N VAL A 161 -3.40 -19.80 -2.60
CA VAL A 161 -4.57 -20.12 -1.76
C VAL A 161 -5.74 -20.69 -2.60
N LEU A 162 -5.89 -20.25 -3.85
CA LEU A 162 -6.92 -20.79 -4.77
C LEU A 162 -6.60 -22.20 -5.29
N ALA A 163 -5.33 -22.58 -5.39
CA ALA A 163 -4.95 -23.96 -5.71
C ALA A 163 -5.14 -24.93 -4.53
N GLY A 164 -4.98 -24.46 -3.29
CA GLY A 164 -5.15 -25.29 -2.09
C GLY A 164 -6.60 -25.67 -1.77
N VAL A 165 -7.57 -24.80 -2.07
CA VAL A 165 -8.99 -25.09 -1.79
C VAL A 165 -9.62 -25.99 -2.86
N ALA A 166 -9.14 -25.94 -4.11
CA ALA A 166 -9.61 -26.84 -5.17
C ALA A 166 -9.15 -28.30 -4.97
N ALA A 167 -7.99 -28.52 -4.37
CA ALA A 167 -7.46 -29.88 -4.13
C ALA A 167 -8.18 -30.63 -3.00
N LEU A 168 -8.76 -29.95 -2.02
CA LEU A 168 -9.49 -30.60 -0.91
C LEU A 168 -10.93 -30.99 -1.29
N ALA A 169 -11.53 -30.35 -2.28
CA ALA A 169 -12.87 -30.70 -2.78
C ALA A 169 -12.89 -31.97 -3.64
N TRP A 170 -11.75 -32.34 -4.23
CA TRP A 170 -11.62 -33.58 -5.02
C TRP A 170 -11.33 -34.82 -4.16
N TRP A 171 -10.93 -34.67 -2.90
CA TRP A 171 -10.66 -35.81 -2.00
C TRP A 171 -11.92 -36.30 -1.26
N PHE A 172 -12.93 -35.45 -1.10
CA PHE A 172 -14.15 -35.81 -0.34
C PHE A 172 -15.30 -36.38 -1.19
N LEU A 173 -15.09 -36.54 -2.51
CA LEU A 173 -16.10 -37.07 -3.44
C LEU A 173 -15.57 -38.19 -4.35
N SER A 174 -14.56 -38.95 -3.90
CA SER A 174 -14.12 -40.21 -4.54
C SER A 174 -13.92 -41.29 -3.49
#